data_AF-A0A2R6K989-F1
#
_entry.id   AF-A0A2R6K989-F1
#
_cell.length_a   1.000
_cell.length_b   1.000
_cell.length_c   1.000
_cell.angle_alpha   90.00
_cell.angle_beta   90.00
_cell.angle_gamma   90.00
#
_symmetry.space_group_name_H-M   'P 1'
#
loop_
_entity.id
_entity.type
_entity.pdbx_description
1 polymer ?
#
loop_
_entity_poly.entity_id
_entity_poly.type
_entity_poly.pdbx_seq_one_letter_code
_entity_poly.pdbx_strand_id
1 'polypeptide(L)'
;MGTRNAANFEEAGAEIAGGGALADIGVHALDFALYLFDFPKMTDVSGVTRTAFGDRDDYADPDGWCFHRDQTENTFDAKDSATALVRCENGATISPDVSWVTNRETNTGVTVRGTDAGASLALGGDTLSVNETEAGSRDHYADTEYEANDEVSGHRAEDELSLRVVTDGTAPGTNTVEDGLLVQRVLDATYRSAKQGSSVTL
;
A
#
# COMPACT_ATOMS: atom_id res chain seq x y z
N MET A 1 8.55 -22.57 -11.75
CA MET A 1 7.28 -23.13 -11.23
C MET A 1 6.59 -21.95 -10.57
N GLY A 2 5.75 -21.25 -11.33
CA GLY A 2 5.32 -19.88 -11.00
C GLY A 2 4.26 -19.86 -9.91
N THR A 3 4.50 -19.06 -8.88
CA THR A 3 3.52 -18.67 -7.87
C THR A 3 2.47 -17.80 -8.54
N ARG A 4 1.29 -18.39 -8.79
CA ARG A 4 0.06 -17.64 -9.09
C ARG A 4 -0.44 -17.05 -7.77
N ASN A 5 -0.29 -15.76 -7.59
CA ASN A 5 -1.00 -14.97 -6.58
C ASN A 5 -1.24 -13.57 -7.13
N ALA A 6 -2.20 -13.47 -8.03
CA ALA A 6 -3.05 -12.29 -8.16
C ALA A 6 -4.48 -12.85 -8.03
N ALA A 7 -5.25 -12.31 -7.09
CA ALA A 7 -6.65 -12.69 -6.94
C ALA A 7 -7.36 -12.55 -8.30
N ASN A 8 -8.08 -13.60 -8.70
CA ASN A 8 -8.94 -13.55 -9.88
C ASN A 8 -10.09 -12.59 -9.59
N PHE A 9 -9.92 -11.32 -9.95
CA PHE A 9 -11.01 -10.35 -9.99
C PHE A 9 -11.80 -10.56 -11.30
N GLU A 10 -12.60 -11.61 -11.33
CA GLU A 10 -13.66 -11.75 -12.33
C GLU A 10 -14.77 -10.75 -11.97
N GLU A 11 -14.99 -9.74 -12.83
CA GLU A 11 -16.22 -8.91 -12.95
C GLU A 11 -16.47 -7.71 -12.02
N ALA A 12 -15.49 -7.11 -11.35
CA ALA A 12 -15.78 -5.94 -10.51
C ALA A 12 -15.46 -4.59 -11.20
N GLY A 13 -16.47 -3.96 -11.81
CA GLY A 13 -16.42 -2.52 -12.12
C GLY A 13 -16.22 -1.68 -10.85
N ALA A 14 -15.91 -0.38 -10.97
CA ALA A 14 -15.66 0.50 -9.82
C ALA A 14 -16.80 0.50 -8.76
N GLU A 15 -18.04 0.28 -9.19
CA GLU A 15 -19.21 0.14 -8.30
C GLU A 15 -19.13 -1.10 -7.40
N ILE A 16 -18.60 -2.22 -7.92
CA ILE A 16 -18.52 -3.50 -7.19
C ILE A 16 -17.19 -3.59 -6.41
N ALA A 17 -16.10 -3.09 -6.98
CA ALA A 17 -14.77 -3.13 -6.37
C ALA A 17 -14.59 -2.08 -5.26
N GLY A 18 -15.46 -1.06 -5.20
CA GLY A 18 -15.36 0.04 -4.22
C GLY A 18 -14.17 0.98 -4.45
N GLY A 19 -13.39 0.78 -5.52
CA GLY A 19 -12.20 1.57 -5.85
C GLY A 19 -11.37 0.98 -6.99
N GLY A 20 -10.11 1.39 -7.07
CA GLY A 20 -9.12 0.89 -8.02
C GLY A 20 -7.85 0.40 -7.33
N ALA A 21 -6.69 0.49 -7.97
CA ALA A 21 -5.40 0.02 -7.43
C ALA A 21 -5.09 0.52 -6.01
N LEU A 22 -5.48 1.75 -5.69
CA LEU A 22 -5.30 2.31 -4.36
C LEU A 22 -6.13 1.58 -3.28
N ALA A 23 -7.37 1.21 -3.59
CA ALA A 23 -8.24 0.51 -2.65
C ALA A 23 -7.90 -0.98 -2.54
N ASP A 24 -7.39 -1.58 -3.61
CA ASP A 24 -7.03 -3.01 -3.67
C ASP A 24 -5.66 -3.29 -3.04
N ILE A 25 -4.57 -2.80 -3.65
CA ILE A 25 -3.20 -3.07 -3.17
C ILE A 25 -2.64 -1.91 -2.32
N GLY A 26 -3.11 -0.69 -2.56
CA GLY A 26 -2.64 0.49 -1.86
C GLY A 26 -3.07 0.54 -0.39
N VAL A 27 -4.22 -0.04 -0.05
CA VAL A 27 -4.73 -0.12 1.33
C VAL A 27 -3.75 -0.84 2.24
N HIS A 28 -3.15 -1.96 1.78
CA HIS A 28 -2.21 -2.75 2.56
C HIS A 28 -0.88 -2.03 2.76
N ALA A 29 -0.34 -1.41 1.70
CA ALA A 29 0.90 -0.63 1.80
C ALA A 29 0.73 0.60 2.70
N LEU A 30 -0.44 1.25 2.64
CA LEU A 30 -0.76 2.41 3.46
C LEU A 30 -0.97 2.03 4.93
N ASP A 31 -1.72 0.97 5.21
CA ASP A 31 -1.89 0.43 6.56
C ASP A 31 -0.54 0.08 7.19
N PHE A 32 0.31 -0.64 6.46
CA PHE A 32 1.65 -0.96 6.94
C PHE A 32 2.50 0.30 7.19
N ALA A 33 2.44 1.30 6.31
CA ALA A 33 3.15 2.56 6.52
C ALA A 33 2.63 3.32 7.74
N LEU A 34 1.32 3.38 7.97
CA LEU A 34 0.74 4.03 9.15
C LEU A 34 1.12 3.29 10.43
N TYR A 35 1.08 1.96 10.42
CA TYR A 35 1.53 1.11 11.53
C TYR A 35 3.00 1.39 11.91
N LEU A 36 3.90 1.51 10.92
CA LEU A 36 5.32 1.82 11.17
C LEU A 36 5.55 3.18 11.87
N PHE A 37 4.60 4.11 11.71
CA PHE A 37 4.64 5.43 12.36
C PHE A 37 3.72 5.52 13.59
N ASP A 38 3.21 4.40 14.10
CA ASP A 38 2.29 4.33 15.24
C ASP A 38 1.01 5.18 15.02
N PHE A 39 0.42 5.05 13.82
CA PHE A 39 -0.78 5.76 13.37
C PHE A 39 -0.74 7.27 13.71
N PRO A 40 0.22 8.01 13.13
CA PRO A 40 0.44 9.40 13.48
C PRO A 40 -0.77 10.24 13.11
N LYS A 41 -1.05 11.32 13.85
CA LYS A 41 -2.15 12.22 13.49
C LYS A 41 -1.88 12.93 12.17
N MET A 42 -2.67 12.61 11.15
CA MET A 42 -2.57 13.13 9.79
C MET A 42 -3.38 14.42 9.65
N THR A 43 -2.86 15.40 8.91
CA THR A 43 -3.46 16.73 8.74
C THR A 43 -4.18 16.86 7.41
N ASP A 44 -3.52 16.46 6.32
CA ASP A 44 -4.06 16.62 4.98
C ASP A 44 -3.43 15.65 3.98
N VAL A 45 -4.17 15.39 2.91
CA VAL A 45 -3.82 14.49 1.83
C VAL A 45 -3.93 15.22 0.51
N SER A 46 -2.86 15.21 -0.27
CA SER A 46 -2.88 15.61 -1.67
C SER A 46 -2.59 14.40 -2.55
N GLY A 47 -3.50 14.04 -3.44
CA GLY A 47 -3.33 12.88 -4.30
C GLY A 47 -4.02 13.01 -5.65
N VAL A 48 -3.62 12.10 -6.54
CA VAL A 48 -4.09 11.96 -7.92
C VAL A 48 -4.33 10.49 -8.19
N THR A 49 -5.46 10.17 -8.81
CA THR A 49 -5.80 8.83 -9.31
C THR A 49 -5.91 8.87 -10.83
N ARG A 50 -5.53 7.80 -11.52
CA ARG A 50 -5.49 7.76 -12.98
C ARG A 50 -6.11 6.46 -13.50
N THR A 51 -6.56 6.54 -14.75
CA THR A 51 -6.85 5.40 -15.61
C THR A 51 -6.02 5.65 -16.86
N ALA A 52 -4.82 5.06 -16.91
CA ALA A 52 -3.84 5.30 -17.96
C ALA A 52 -3.75 4.15 -18.98
N PHE A 53 -4.20 2.95 -18.58
CA PHE A 53 -4.08 1.72 -19.36
C PHE A 53 -5.42 0.99 -19.52
N GLY A 54 -6.21 0.85 -18.46
CA GLY A 54 -7.37 -0.05 -18.49
C GLY A 54 -8.51 0.37 -19.44
N ASP A 55 -8.59 1.64 -19.80
CA ASP A 55 -9.59 2.19 -20.74
C ASP A 55 -9.09 2.25 -22.20
N ARG A 56 -7.87 1.79 -22.47
CA ARG A 56 -7.26 1.83 -23.80
C ARG A 56 -7.52 0.56 -24.59
N ASP A 57 -8.19 0.68 -25.72
CA ASP A 57 -8.43 -0.43 -26.65
C ASP A 57 -7.15 -0.92 -27.35
N ASP A 58 -6.10 -0.10 -27.40
CA ASP A 58 -4.81 -0.40 -28.04
C ASP A 58 -3.74 -0.89 -27.05
N TYR A 59 -4.10 -1.09 -25.78
CA TYR A 59 -3.14 -1.54 -24.77
C TYR A 59 -2.69 -2.98 -25.05
N ALA A 60 -1.37 -3.16 -25.13
CA ALA A 60 -0.75 -4.48 -25.26
C ALA A 60 -0.56 -5.08 -23.86
N ASP A 61 -1.38 -6.07 -23.54
CA ASP A 61 -1.42 -6.74 -22.25
C ASP A 61 -0.96 -8.19 -22.38
N PRO A 62 0.35 -8.47 -22.21
CA PRO A 62 0.89 -9.83 -22.34
C PRO A 62 0.42 -10.77 -21.24
N ASP A 63 0.05 -10.24 -20.07
CA ASP A 63 -0.30 -11.03 -18.87
C ASP A 63 -1.83 -11.21 -18.72
N GLY A 64 -2.62 -10.51 -19.52
CA GLY A 64 -4.07 -10.71 -19.63
C GLY A 64 -4.90 -10.03 -18.54
N TRP A 65 -4.32 -9.07 -17.81
CA TRP A 65 -4.98 -8.30 -16.75
C TRP A 65 -6.19 -7.48 -17.21
N CYS A 66 -6.13 -6.79 -18.37
CA CYS A 66 -7.20 -5.91 -18.84
C CYS A 66 -8.37 -6.67 -19.51
N PHE A 67 -8.22 -7.97 -19.75
CA PHE A 67 -9.26 -8.79 -20.40
C PHE A 67 -10.43 -9.15 -19.48
N HIS A 68 -10.44 -8.64 -18.24
CA HIS A 68 -11.60 -8.67 -17.34
C HIS A 68 -12.62 -7.55 -17.61
N ARG A 69 -12.51 -6.82 -18.74
CA ARG A 69 -13.58 -5.93 -19.22
C ARG A 69 -14.85 -6.74 -19.45
N ASP A 70 -15.97 -6.27 -18.93
CA ASP A 70 -17.28 -6.75 -19.35
C ASP A 70 -17.38 -6.55 -20.87
N GLN A 71 -17.27 -7.65 -21.61
CA GLN A 71 -17.29 -7.65 -23.07
C GLN A 71 -18.64 -7.21 -23.63
N THR A 72 -19.67 -7.13 -22.78
CA THR A 72 -21.02 -6.71 -23.16
C THR A 72 -21.23 -5.20 -23.07
N GLU A 73 -20.51 -4.50 -22.18
CA GLU A 73 -20.65 -3.04 -21.96
C GLU A 73 -19.41 -2.21 -22.34
N ASN A 74 -18.25 -2.84 -22.54
CA ASN A 74 -16.99 -2.20 -22.97
C ASN A 74 -16.47 -1.06 -22.06
N THR A 75 -16.94 -0.97 -20.82
CA THR A 75 -16.56 0.10 -19.88
C THR A 75 -15.52 -0.37 -18.87
N PHE A 76 -14.41 0.36 -18.76
CA PHE A 76 -13.45 0.26 -17.67
C PHE A 76 -13.45 1.58 -16.90
N ASP A 77 -13.85 1.57 -15.62
CA ASP A 77 -13.95 2.80 -14.79
C ASP A 77 -13.01 2.80 -13.57
N ALA A 78 -12.38 1.66 -13.28
CA ALA A 78 -11.45 1.57 -12.17
C ALA A 78 -10.22 2.47 -12.38
N LYS A 79 -9.63 2.94 -11.29
CA LYS A 79 -8.38 3.72 -11.32
C LYS A 79 -7.20 2.76 -11.23
N ASP A 80 -6.42 2.64 -12.29
CA ASP A 80 -5.31 1.68 -12.37
C ASP A 80 -4.06 2.11 -11.59
N SER A 81 -4.00 3.38 -11.19
CA SER A 81 -2.90 3.93 -10.41
C SER A 81 -3.32 5.11 -9.54
N ALA A 82 -2.57 5.33 -8.48
CA ALA A 82 -2.70 6.49 -7.61
C ALA A 82 -1.35 6.90 -7.02
N THR A 83 -1.18 8.20 -6.84
CA THR A 83 -0.05 8.77 -6.10
C THR A 83 -0.61 9.77 -5.09
N ALA A 84 -0.13 9.73 -3.85
CA ALA A 84 -0.53 10.70 -2.84
C ALA A 84 0.64 11.14 -1.95
N LEU A 85 0.41 12.23 -1.22
CA LEU A 85 1.23 12.75 -0.16
C LEU A 85 0.34 13.07 1.05
N VAL A 86 0.59 12.37 2.14
CA VAL A 86 -0.07 12.56 3.44
C VAL A 86 0.89 13.33 4.34
N ARG A 87 0.40 14.39 4.98
CA ARG A 87 1.15 15.17 5.98
C ARG A 87 0.65 14.83 7.38
N CYS A 88 1.56 14.79 8.34
CA CYS A 88 1.26 14.51 9.74
C CYS A 88 1.61 15.71 10.64
N GLU A 89 0.92 15.84 11.78
CA GLU A 89 1.14 16.93 12.74
C GLU A 89 2.56 16.94 13.32
N ASN A 90 3.18 15.76 13.42
CA ASN A 90 4.56 15.60 13.89
C ASN A 90 5.61 15.92 12.81
N GLY A 91 5.19 16.36 11.61
CA GLY A 91 6.09 16.67 10.49
C GLY A 91 6.47 15.49 9.61
N ALA A 92 6.06 14.26 9.96
CA ALA A 92 6.24 13.09 9.10
C ALA A 92 5.38 13.19 7.83
N THR A 93 5.83 12.52 6.77
CA THR A 93 5.10 12.43 5.50
C THR A 93 5.04 10.98 5.03
N ILE A 94 3.90 10.58 4.49
CA ILE A 94 3.69 9.27 3.88
C ILE A 94 3.32 9.49 2.41
N SER A 95 3.99 8.79 1.49
CA SER A 95 3.79 8.97 0.04
C SER A 95 3.52 7.65 -0.67
N PRO A 96 2.26 7.18 -0.70
CA PRO A 96 1.92 5.99 -1.47
C PRO A 96 1.99 6.28 -2.98
N ASP A 97 2.67 5.41 -3.72
CA ASP A 97 2.67 5.38 -5.18
C ASP A 97 2.36 3.95 -5.64
N VAL A 98 1.15 3.78 -6.16
CA VAL A 98 0.51 2.47 -6.31
C VAL A 98 0.00 2.35 -7.74
N SER A 99 0.29 1.20 -8.36
CA SER A 99 -0.23 0.89 -9.69
C SER A 99 -0.40 -0.60 -9.88
N TRP A 100 -1.51 -1.01 -10.51
CA TRP A 100 -1.67 -2.36 -11.04
C TRP A 100 -0.81 -2.58 -12.28
N VAL A 101 -0.59 -1.52 -13.07
CA VAL A 101 0.08 -1.59 -14.37
C VAL A 101 0.92 -0.33 -14.59
N THR A 102 2.18 -0.52 -14.98
CA THR A 102 3.10 0.60 -15.20
C THR A 102 4.31 0.17 -16.02
N ASN A 103 4.89 1.11 -16.78
CA ASN A 103 6.09 0.88 -17.57
C ASN A 103 7.35 1.18 -16.76
N ARG A 104 7.58 0.39 -15.71
CA ARG A 104 8.79 0.45 -14.87
C ARG A 104 9.20 -0.94 -14.41
N GLU A 105 10.40 -1.05 -13.87
CA GLU A 105 10.82 -2.25 -13.12
C GLU A 105 9.83 -2.52 -11.98
N THR A 106 9.55 -3.80 -11.73
CA THR A 106 8.71 -4.21 -10.61
C THR A 106 9.35 -3.76 -9.30
N ASN A 107 8.59 -3.05 -8.49
CA ASN A 107 9.00 -2.63 -7.16
C ASN A 107 7.74 -2.61 -6.29
N THR A 108 7.79 -3.39 -5.22
CA THR A 108 6.76 -3.51 -4.20
C THR A 108 7.48 -3.50 -2.86
N GLY A 109 7.35 -2.41 -2.12
CA GLY A 109 8.14 -2.21 -0.90
C GLY A 109 7.75 -0.96 -0.14
N VAL A 110 8.26 -0.86 1.07
CA VAL A 110 8.16 0.33 1.91
C VAL A 110 9.57 0.77 2.28
N THR A 111 9.82 2.07 2.14
CA THR A 111 11.06 2.72 2.59
C THR A 111 10.73 3.74 3.65
N VAL A 112 11.40 3.64 4.79
CA VAL A 112 11.35 4.59 5.89
C VAL A 112 12.63 5.41 5.93
N ARG A 113 12.51 6.70 6.22
CA ARG A 113 13.65 7.62 6.34
C ARG A 113 13.59 8.31 7.69
N GLY A 114 14.50 7.96 8.58
CA GLY A 114 14.73 8.61 9.86
C GLY A 114 15.89 9.60 9.80
N THR A 115 16.20 10.20 10.95
CA THR A 115 17.38 11.08 11.11
C THR A 115 18.68 10.30 11.27
N ASP A 116 18.59 9.10 11.84
CA ASP A 116 19.76 8.29 12.19
C ASP A 116 19.99 7.18 11.16
N ALA A 117 18.90 6.66 10.58
CA ALA A 117 18.90 5.52 9.67
C ALA A 117 17.80 5.63 8.61
N GLY A 118 18.00 4.94 7.48
CA GLY A 118 16.96 4.55 6.55
C GLY A 118 16.70 3.05 6.62
N ALA A 119 15.48 2.61 6.30
CA ALA A 119 15.17 1.20 6.19
C ALA A 119 14.31 0.94 4.96
N SER A 120 14.50 -0.20 4.31
CA SER A 120 13.68 -0.65 3.18
C SER A 120 13.32 -2.12 3.34
N LEU A 121 12.05 -2.43 3.10
CA LEU A 121 11.51 -3.78 3.10
C LEU A 121 10.74 -4.01 1.81
N ALA A 122 11.07 -5.07 1.08
CA ALA A 122 10.24 -5.53 -0.04
C ALA A 122 8.97 -6.19 0.53
N LEU A 123 7.79 -5.75 0.10
CA LEU A 123 6.54 -6.38 0.54
C LEU A 123 6.42 -7.76 -0.09
N GLY A 124 6.29 -8.79 0.75
CA GLY A 124 6.34 -10.20 0.33
C GLY A 124 7.76 -10.76 0.18
N GLY A 125 8.79 -10.00 0.55
CA GLY A 125 10.15 -10.51 0.74
C GLY A 125 10.52 -10.60 2.23
N ASP A 126 11.62 -11.30 2.51
CA ASP A 126 12.08 -11.60 3.87
C ASP A 126 13.28 -10.75 4.31
N THR A 127 13.81 -9.91 3.41
CA THR A 127 15.00 -9.11 3.67
C THR A 127 14.64 -7.68 4.04
N LEU A 128 15.00 -7.27 5.26
CA LEU A 128 15.00 -5.89 5.71
C LEU A 128 16.40 -5.30 5.55
N SER A 129 16.54 -4.26 4.74
CA SER A 129 17.78 -3.49 4.63
C SER A 129 17.72 -2.25 5.50
N VAL A 130 18.76 -2.01 6.30
CA VAL A 130 18.95 -0.80 7.11
C VAL A 130 20.22 -0.10 6.65
N ASN A 131 20.12 1.20 6.37
CA ASN A 131 21.20 2.04 5.86
C ASN A 131 21.52 3.14 6.86
N GLU A 132 22.76 3.15 7.35
CA GLU A 132 23.24 4.05 8.40
C GLU A 132 24.63 4.59 8.06
N THR A 133 25.07 5.58 8.85
CA THR A 133 26.45 6.07 8.83
C THR A 133 27.03 5.98 10.22
N GLU A 134 28.28 5.50 10.32
CA GLU A 134 28.97 5.38 11.60
C GLU A 134 30.23 6.26 11.63
N ALA A 135 30.42 6.92 12.78
CA ALA A 135 31.65 7.65 13.08
C ALA A 135 32.69 6.68 13.68
N GLY A 136 33.86 6.61 13.06
CA GLY A 136 34.97 5.77 13.52
C GLY A 136 36.32 6.46 13.36
N SER A 137 37.37 5.69 13.05
CA SER A 137 38.65 6.28 12.63
C SER A 137 38.53 7.09 11.33
N ARG A 138 37.51 6.76 10.52
CA ARG A 138 36.96 7.53 9.41
C ARG A 138 35.46 7.27 9.35
N ASP A 139 34.71 8.27 8.89
CA ASP A 139 33.28 8.13 8.64
C ASP A 139 33.06 7.12 7.50
N HIS A 140 32.05 6.27 7.66
CA HIS A 140 31.73 5.22 6.68
C HIS A 140 30.23 4.86 6.72
N TYR A 141 29.77 4.22 5.63
CA TYR A 141 28.44 3.61 5.57
C TYR A 141 28.43 2.29 6.34
N ALA A 142 27.33 2.03 7.05
CA ALA A 142 27.10 0.84 7.86
C ALA A 142 25.77 0.20 7.43
N ASP A 143 25.74 -0.39 6.24
CA ASP A 143 24.55 -1.07 5.73
C ASP A 143 24.42 -2.46 6.33
N THR A 144 23.23 -2.80 6.82
CA THR A 144 22.92 -4.11 7.43
C THR A 144 21.68 -4.71 6.77
N GLU A 145 21.74 -6.00 6.47
CA GLU A 145 20.59 -6.79 6.01
C GLU A 145 20.18 -7.78 7.10
N TYR A 146 18.88 -7.80 7.40
CA TYR A 146 18.26 -8.76 8.29
C TYR A 146 17.36 -9.68 7.45
N GLU A 147 17.58 -10.98 7.56
CA GLU A 147 16.71 -11.99 6.95
C GLU A 147 15.70 -12.48 8.00
N ALA A 148 14.42 -12.35 7.69
CA ALA A 148 13.34 -12.85 8.52
C ALA A 148 13.30 -14.39 8.48
N ASN A 149 12.82 -14.99 9.58
CA ASN A 149 12.47 -16.41 9.58
C ASN A 149 11.09 -16.58 8.91
N ASP A 150 11.06 -17.25 7.77
CA ASP A 150 9.87 -17.51 6.95
C ASP A 150 8.91 -18.54 7.55
N GLU A 151 9.27 -19.18 8.68
CA GLU A 151 8.41 -20.12 9.40
C GLU A 151 7.13 -19.46 9.97
N VAL A 152 7.12 -18.12 10.12
CA VAL A 152 5.97 -17.37 10.66
C VAL A 152 5.25 -16.62 9.54
N SER A 153 4.15 -17.19 9.07
CA SER A 153 3.25 -16.51 8.13
C SER A 153 2.47 -15.39 8.81
N GLY A 154 2.49 -14.19 8.23
CA GLY A 154 1.67 -13.05 8.68
C GLY A 154 0.17 -13.38 8.72
N HIS A 155 -0.35 -14.08 7.71
CA HIS A 155 -1.75 -14.53 7.68
C HIS A 155 -2.07 -15.48 8.84
N ARG A 156 -1.18 -16.42 9.13
CA ARG A 156 -1.37 -17.33 10.27
C ARG A 156 -1.40 -16.56 11.59
N ALA A 157 -0.50 -15.59 11.77
CA ALA A 157 -0.46 -14.77 12.97
C ALA A 157 -1.75 -13.92 13.13
N GLU A 158 -2.28 -13.39 12.02
CA GLU A 158 -3.55 -12.66 11.97
C GLU A 158 -4.75 -13.55 12.32
N ASP A 159 -4.85 -14.75 11.73
CA ASP A 159 -5.91 -15.72 12.04
C ASP A 159 -5.89 -16.13 13.52
N GLU A 160 -4.70 -16.43 14.05
CA GLU A 160 -4.53 -16.79 15.46
C GLU A 160 -4.90 -15.62 16.38
N LEU A 161 -4.51 -14.38 16.05
CA LEU A 161 -4.90 -13.20 16.80
C LEU A 161 -6.42 -13.01 16.81
N SER A 162 -7.04 -13.11 15.64
CA SER A 162 -8.49 -12.96 15.48
C SER A 162 -9.26 -13.98 16.32
N LEU A 163 -8.86 -15.25 16.27
CA LEU A 163 -9.49 -16.32 17.05
C LEU A 163 -9.31 -16.11 18.57
N ARG A 164 -8.11 -15.68 19.01
CA ARG A 164 -7.84 -15.38 20.43
C ARG A 164 -8.75 -14.26 20.93
N VAL A 165 -8.77 -13.13 20.23
CA VAL A 165 -9.56 -11.93 20.56
C VAL A 165 -11.06 -12.26 20.69
N VAL A 166 -11.60 -13.05 19.75
CA VAL A 166 -12.99 -13.51 19.79
C VAL A 166 -13.25 -14.45 20.97
N THR A 167 -12.34 -15.40 21.24
CA THR A 167 -12.50 -16.40 22.30
C THR A 167 -12.40 -15.76 23.69
N ASP A 168 -11.46 -14.85 23.88
CA ASP A 168 -11.20 -14.17 25.15
C ASP A 168 -12.19 -13.02 25.40
N GLY A 169 -12.91 -12.57 24.37
CA GLY A 169 -13.84 -11.45 24.46
C GLY A 169 -13.16 -10.10 24.72
N THR A 170 -11.89 -9.97 24.33
CA THR A 170 -11.10 -8.76 24.49
C THR A 170 -11.01 -7.98 23.18
N ALA A 171 -10.73 -6.68 23.21
CA ALA A 171 -10.38 -5.93 22.00
C ALA A 171 -8.95 -6.28 21.54
N PRO A 172 -8.64 -6.25 20.23
CA PRO A 172 -7.28 -6.45 19.76
C PRO A 172 -6.41 -5.24 20.12
N GLY A 173 -5.12 -5.47 20.38
CA GLY A 173 -4.15 -4.40 20.67
C GLY A 173 -3.47 -3.80 19.43
N THR A 174 -3.76 -4.33 18.26
CA THR A 174 -3.31 -3.88 16.93
C THR A 174 -4.45 -4.15 15.95
N ASN A 175 -4.41 -3.56 14.75
CA ASN A 175 -5.47 -3.70 13.75
C ASN A 175 -6.86 -3.35 14.34
N THR A 176 -6.91 -2.24 15.09
CA THR A 176 -8.15 -1.81 15.74
C THR A 176 -9.15 -1.26 14.71
N VAL A 177 -10.40 -1.09 15.12
CA VAL A 177 -11.42 -0.45 14.25
C VAL A 177 -11.02 0.99 13.94
N GLU A 178 -10.43 1.67 14.92
CA GLU A 178 -9.89 3.02 14.79
C GLU A 178 -8.79 3.08 13.74
N ASP A 179 -7.81 2.16 13.80
CA ASP A 179 -6.73 2.06 12.82
C ASP A 179 -7.27 1.84 11.40
N GLY A 180 -8.15 0.85 11.24
CA GLY A 180 -8.81 0.57 9.96
C GLY A 180 -9.58 1.77 9.43
N LEU A 181 -10.28 2.52 10.30
CA LEU A 181 -10.98 3.73 9.91
C LEU A 181 -10.03 4.84 9.47
N LEU A 182 -8.86 4.99 10.10
CA LEU A 182 -7.86 5.97 9.69
C LEU A 182 -7.32 5.65 8.29
N VAL A 183 -7.04 4.39 7.99
CA VAL A 183 -6.66 3.94 6.64
C VAL A 183 -7.75 4.34 5.63
N GLN A 184 -9.02 4.00 5.91
CA GLN A 184 -10.14 4.34 5.03
C GLN A 184 -10.30 5.86 4.81
N ARG A 185 -10.06 6.67 5.84
CA ARG A 185 -10.11 8.14 5.71
C ARG A 185 -9.04 8.68 4.77
N VAL A 186 -7.84 8.12 4.80
CA VAL A 186 -6.75 8.52 3.89
C VAL A 186 -7.06 8.10 2.45
N LEU A 187 -7.62 6.90 2.25
CA LEU A 187 -8.08 6.45 0.92
C LEU A 187 -9.15 7.40 0.36
N ASP A 188 -10.21 7.66 1.12
CA ASP A 188 -11.28 8.59 0.75
C ASP A 188 -10.74 10.00 0.46
N ALA A 189 -9.88 10.53 1.33
CA ALA A 189 -9.27 11.84 1.14
C ALA A 189 -8.41 11.90 -0.13
N THR A 190 -7.73 10.80 -0.49
CA THR A 190 -6.98 10.70 -1.74
C THR A 190 -7.91 10.80 -2.96
N TYR A 191 -9.01 10.04 -2.97
CA TYR A 191 -10.01 10.12 -4.04
C TYR A 191 -10.67 11.50 -4.14
N ARG A 192 -11.02 12.11 -3.01
CA ARG A 192 -11.55 13.48 -2.97
C ARG A 192 -10.53 14.49 -3.47
N SER A 193 -9.28 14.39 -3.05
CA SER A 193 -8.19 15.26 -3.53
C SER A 193 -8.02 15.16 -5.04
N ALA A 194 -8.05 13.94 -5.58
CA ALA A 194 -7.94 13.71 -7.01
C ALA A 194 -9.11 14.35 -7.79
N LYS A 195 -10.34 14.23 -7.26
CA LYS A 195 -11.54 14.81 -7.86
C LYS A 195 -11.55 16.34 -7.83
N GLN A 196 -11.10 16.95 -6.73
CA GLN A 196 -11.14 18.40 -6.54
C GLN A 196 -9.86 19.13 -7.00
N GLY A 197 -8.79 18.40 -7.31
CA GLY A 197 -7.51 18.96 -7.78
C GLY A 197 -6.72 19.75 -6.73
N SER A 198 -6.99 19.54 -5.44
CA SER A 198 -6.32 20.23 -4.32
C SER A 198 -6.33 19.39 -3.05
N SER A 199 -5.46 19.72 -2.08
CA SER A 199 -5.32 18.97 -0.82
C SER A 199 -6.64 18.91 -0.02
N VAL A 200 -6.87 17.80 0.66
CA VAL A 200 -8.03 17.54 1.52
C VAL A 200 -7.57 17.38 2.96
N THR A 201 -8.17 18.14 3.88
CA THR A 201 -7.96 17.97 5.33
C THR A 201 -8.67 16.73 5.85
N LEU A 202 -8.05 16.06 6.82
CA LEU A 202 -8.55 14.87 7.51
C LEU A 202 -9.29 15.21 8.82
#